data_AF-A0A4Q3B2K8-F1
#
_entry.id   AF-A0A4Q3B2K8-F1
#
_cell.length_a   1.000
_cell.length_b   1.000
_cell.length_c   1.000
_cell.angle_alpha   90.00
_cell.angle_beta   90.00
_cell.angle_gamma   90.00
#
_symmetry.space_group_name_H-M   'P 1'
#
loop_
_entity.id
_entity.type
_entity.pdbx_description
1 polymer ?
#
loop_
_entity_poly.entity_id
_entity_poly.type
_entity_poly.pdbx_seq_one_letter_code
_entity_poly.pdbx_strand_id
1 'polypeptide(L)'
;MKKTLFIFSIMAFLLAGCTSTGMSSKSTKSNTTAIVAAPNAFTGANLRLIGRFDLTNGQAAFTWPGSAIEFRFKGTQASITVASQAKTRFIVSVDGNISNLWIEEGTHAYPLASNIANAEHTIRLTRVSESSAGTTRFMSDPIVDGALLTPPPAPQRRLLVIG
;
A
#
# COMPACT_ATOMS: atom_id res chain seq x y z
N MET A 1 -36.33 -12.45 44.07
CA MET A 1 -36.98 -11.23 44.61
C MET A 1 -36.20 -10.05 44.01
N LYS A 2 -36.66 -9.10 43.20
CA LYS A 2 -37.94 -8.53 42.72
C LYS A 2 -37.62 -7.99 41.29
N LYS A 3 -38.34 -8.39 40.22
CA LYS A 3 -39.50 -7.72 39.59
C LYS A 3 -39.11 -6.49 38.71
N THR A 4 -39.18 -6.61 37.36
CA THR A 4 -40.19 -6.01 36.41
C THR A 4 -39.96 -4.53 36.09
N LEU A 5 -40.34 -3.90 34.95
CA LEU A 5 -40.91 -4.22 33.62
C LEU A 5 -41.31 -2.82 33.03
N PHE A 6 -41.07 -2.58 31.73
CA PHE A 6 -41.73 -1.65 30.78
C PHE A 6 -42.06 -0.18 31.15
N ILE A 7 -42.00 0.73 30.15
CA ILE A 7 -43.13 1.58 29.71
C ILE A 7 -42.82 2.22 28.33
N PHE A 8 -43.79 2.06 27.43
CA PHE A 8 -44.03 2.73 26.13
C PHE A 8 -44.62 4.13 26.32
N SER A 9 -44.33 5.12 25.45
CA SER A 9 -45.26 6.23 25.07
C SER A 9 -44.61 7.09 23.98
N ILE A 10 -45.02 7.05 22.70
CA ILE A 10 -46.17 7.69 22.02
C ILE A 10 -46.01 9.21 21.79
N MET A 11 -45.74 9.54 20.52
CA MET A 11 -46.46 10.47 19.63
C MET A 11 -46.66 11.94 20.03
N ALA A 12 -46.19 12.87 19.17
CA ALA A 12 -47.00 14.01 18.71
C ALA A 12 -46.41 14.66 17.44
N PHE A 13 -47.25 14.71 16.41
CA PHE A 13 -47.13 15.46 15.16
C PHE A 13 -47.39 16.96 15.41
N LEU A 14 -46.68 17.87 14.75
CA LEU A 14 -47.19 19.22 14.47
C LEU A 14 -46.53 19.81 13.21
N LEU A 15 -47.40 20.15 12.24
CA LEU A 15 -47.14 20.94 11.04
C LEU A 15 -47.35 22.44 11.34
N ALA A 16 -46.46 23.29 10.82
CA ALA A 16 -46.66 24.66 10.31
C ALA A 16 -45.23 25.22 10.09
N GLY A 17 -44.80 25.79 8.98
CA GLY A 17 -45.45 26.72 8.06
C GLY A 17 -44.63 28.03 8.08
N CYS A 18 -44.38 28.58 6.89
CA CYS A 18 -43.92 29.95 6.57
C CYS A 18 -42.43 30.28 6.29
N THR A 19 -42.29 30.81 5.07
CA THR A 19 -41.54 31.99 4.62
C THR A 19 -40.13 31.86 4.07
N SER A 20 -40.05 32.32 2.83
CA SER A 20 -38.90 32.61 1.98
C SER A 20 -38.08 33.78 2.49
N THR A 21 -36.75 33.64 2.46
CA THR A 21 -35.81 34.74 2.24
C THR A 21 -34.59 34.20 1.51
N GLY A 22 -34.30 34.81 0.37
CA GLY A 22 -33.21 34.42 -0.53
C GLY A 22 -31.84 34.60 0.12
N MET A 23 -31.02 33.55 0.02
CA MET A 23 -29.61 33.63 0.34
C MET A 23 -28.81 33.56 -0.96
N SER A 24 -28.23 34.70 -1.31
CA SER A 24 -27.28 34.89 -2.39
C SER A 24 -26.07 33.97 -2.18
N SER A 25 -25.97 32.90 -2.98
CA SER A 25 -24.76 32.08 -3.05
C SER A 25 -23.71 32.83 -3.86
N LYS A 26 -22.82 33.55 -3.16
CA LYS A 26 -21.53 33.97 -3.73
C LYS A 26 -20.83 32.73 -4.28
N SER A 27 -20.57 32.77 -5.59
CA SER A 27 -19.66 31.86 -6.28
C SER A 27 -18.26 32.01 -5.68
N THR A 28 -17.98 31.24 -4.63
CA THR A 28 -16.61 31.01 -4.18
C THR A 28 -16.03 30.00 -5.16
N LYS A 29 -15.18 30.50 -6.07
CA LYS A 29 -14.29 29.66 -6.87
C LYS A 29 -13.62 28.69 -5.89
N SER A 30 -14.03 27.43 -5.97
CA SER A 30 -13.33 26.34 -5.32
C SER A 30 -11.97 26.29 -6.01
N ASN A 31 -10.99 26.96 -5.41
CA ASN A 31 -9.59 26.68 -5.69
C ASN A 31 -9.44 25.21 -5.34
N THR A 32 -9.55 24.37 -6.37
CA THR A 32 -9.08 23.01 -6.35
C THR A 32 -7.57 23.15 -6.18
N THR A 33 -7.14 23.30 -4.93
CA THR A 33 -5.80 22.96 -4.54
C THR A 33 -5.72 21.49 -4.86
N ALA A 34 -5.17 21.18 -6.04
CA ALA A 34 -4.77 19.85 -6.39
C ALA A 34 -4.05 19.30 -5.16
N ILE A 35 -4.61 18.24 -4.57
CA ILE A 35 -3.93 17.49 -3.54
C ILE A 35 -2.72 16.95 -4.29
N VAL A 36 -1.57 17.61 -4.14
CA VAL A 36 -0.31 17.11 -4.64
C VAL A 36 -0.15 15.80 -3.89
N ALA A 37 -0.42 14.69 -4.58
CA ALA A 37 -0.15 13.37 -4.05
C ALA A 37 1.28 13.40 -3.53
N ALA A 38 1.49 12.92 -2.29
CA ALA A 38 2.83 12.78 -1.76
C ALA A 38 3.68 12.12 -2.86
N PRO A 39 4.87 12.65 -3.18
CA PRO A 39 5.61 12.30 -4.41
C PRO A 39 5.95 10.81 -4.56
N ASN A 40 5.65 10.00 -3.53
CA ASN A 40 5.97 8.59 -3.44
C ASN A 40 4.73 7.73 -3.08
N ALA A 41 3.52 8.10 -3.52
CA ALA A 41 2.34 7.23 -3.35
C ALA A 41 2.53 5.90 -4.11
N PHE A 42 1.96 4.81 -3.60
CA PHE A 42 1.99 3.52 -4.29
C PHE A 42 1.04 3.55 -5.50
N THR A 43 1.57 3.31 -6.69
CA THR A 43 0.78 3.20 -7.93
C THR A 43 0.83 1.80 -8.51
N GLY A 44 1.93 1.07 -8.26
CA GLY A 44 2.19 -0.23 -8.85
C GLY A 44 2.48 -0.22 -10.35
N ALA A 45 2.69 0.95 -10.97
CA ALA A 45 2.75 1.08 -12.43
C ALA A 45 4.01 0.45 -13.06
N ASN A 46 5.16 0.57 -12.40
CA ASN A 46 6.47 0.10 -12.92
C ASN A 46 7.04 -1.08 -12.12
N LEU A 47 6.16 -1.91 -11.57
CA LEU A 47 6.54 -3.11 -10.84
C LEU A 47 5.53 -4.23 -11.09
N ARG A 48 5.94 -5.46 -10.83
CA ARG A 48 5.08 -6.63 -10.84
C ARG A 48 4.78 -7.06 -9.43
N LEU A 49 3.50 -7.14 -9.10
CA LEU A 49 3.00 -7.80 -7.89
C LEU A 49 2.87 -9.31 -8.13
N ILE A 50 3.50 -10.12 -7.28
CA ILE A 50 3.38 -11.58 -7.28
C ILE A 50 2.77 -12.01 -5.95
N GLY A 51 1.53 -12.50 -5.96
CA GLY A 51 0.82 -12.92 -4.75
C GLY A 51 -0.59 -12.35 -4.67
N ARG A 52 -1.13 -12.29 -3.45
CA ARG A 52 -2.46 -11.74 -3.17
C ARG A 52 -2.32 -10.44 -2.42
N PHE A 53 -2.64 -9.34 -3.10
CA PHE A 53 -2.55 -7.99 -2.58
C PHE A 53 -3.93 -7.33 -2.52
N ASP A 54 -4.17 -6.58 -1.44
CA ASP A 54 -5.24 -5.60 -1.35
C ASP A 54 -4.68 -4.22 -1.71
N LEU A 55 -5.29 -3.56 -2.70
CA LEU A 55 -4.89 -2.26 -3.26
C LEU A 55 -5.87 -1.13 -2.93
N THR A 56 -6.91 -1.39 -2.13
CA THR A 56 -8.03 -0.46 -1.92
C THR A 56 -7.65 0.87 -1.29
N ASN A 57 -6.53 0.92 -0.55
CA ASN A 57 -6.11 2.07 0.24
C ASN A 57 -4.87 2.79 -0.33
N GLY A 58 -4.64 2.72 -1.65
CA GLY A 58 -3.50 3.40 -2.28
C GLY A 58 -2.13 2.87 -1.82
N GLN A 59 -2.08 1.60 -1.44
CA GLN A 59 -0.94 0.86 -0.92
C GLN A 59 -1.14 -0.62 -1.25
N ALA A 60 -0.09 -1.42 -1.29
CA ALA A 60 -0.21 -2.87 -1.52
C ALA A 60 -0.06 -3.65 -0.21
N ALA A 61 -1.19 -4.08 0.36
CA ALA A 61 -1.26 -4.85 1.60
C ALA A 61 -1.29 -6.36 1.34
N PHE A 62 -0.56 -7.16 2.12
CA PHE A 62 -0.44 -8.61 1.94
C PHE A 62 0.02 -9.32 3.22
N THR A 63 -0.25 -10.63 3.29
CA THR A 63 0.12 -11.48 4.44
C THR A 63 0.87 -12.75 4.04
N TRP A 64 0.60 -13.31 2.86
CA TRP A 64 1.09 -14.64 2.51
C TRP A 64 2.60 -14.69 2.28
N PRO A 65 3.31 -15.73 2.76
CA PRO A 65 4.68 -15.99 2.37
C PRO A 65 4.77 -16.21 0.85
N GLY A 66 5.93 -15.92 0.28
CA GLY A 66 6.15 -15.94 -1.17
C GLY A 66 5.55 -14.75 -1.92
N SER A 67 4.74 -13.90 -1.27
CA SER A 67 4.32 -12.61 -1.85
C SER A 67 5.55 -11.75 -2.13
N ALA A 68 5.60 -11.17 -3.32
CA ALA A 68 6.77 -10.44 -3.79
C ALA A 68 6.42 -9.26 -4.69
N ILE A 69 7.36 -8.33 -4.77
CA ILE A 69 7.44 -7.38 -5.87
C ILE A 69 8.68 -7.67 -6.71
N GLU A 70 8.57 -7.40 -8.00
CA GLU A 70 9.70 -7.45 -8.93
C GLU A 70 9.69 -6.22 -9.82
N PHE A 71 10.82 -5.53 -9.92
CA PHE A 71 10.95 -4.32 -10.72
C PHE A 71 12.33 -4.22 -11.34
N ARG A 72 12.44 -3.36 -12.36
CA ARG A 72 13.72 -2.99 -12.97
C ARG A 72 13.98 -1.51 -12.78
N PHE A 73 15.25 -1.15 -12.68
CA PHE A 73 15.66 0.24 -12.67
C PHE A 73 17.01 0.42 -13.35
N LYS A 74 17.30 1.64 -13.80
CA LYS A 74 18.63 2.06 -14.21
C LYS A 74 19.16 3.05 -13.17
N GLY A 75 20.30 2.78 -12.56
CA GLY A 75 20.87 3.62 -11.50
C GLY A 75 21.89 2.88 -10.65
N THR A 76 22.18 3.41 -9.46
CA THR A 76 23.18 2.87 -8.52
C THR A 76 22.59 2.47 -7.17
N GLN A 77 21.33 2.83 -6.90
CA GLN A 77 20.65 2.53 -5.64
C GLN A 77 19.13 2.44 -5.80
N ALA A 78 18.53 1.62 -4.95
CA ALA A 78 17.08 1.48 -4.87
C ALA A 78 16.66 1.29 -3.41
N SER A 79 15.52 1.87 -3.02
CA SER A 79 14.90 1.68 -1.72
C SER A 79 13.39 1.55 -1.84
N ILE A 80 12.73 1.13 -0.76
CA ILE A 80 11.27 1.04 -0.70
C ILE A 80 10.77 1.37 0.70
N THR A 81 9.60 2.00 0.79
CA THR A 81 8.93 2.23 2.07
C THR A 81 7.97 1.08 2.38
N VAL A 82 8.19 0.41 3.51
CA VAL A 82 7.42 -0.75 3.95
C VAL A 82 6.84 -0.48 5.33
N ALA A 83 5.55 -0.77 5.51
CA ALA A 83 4.93 -0.82 6.82
C ALA A 83 4.65 -2.27 7.23
N SER A 84 5.01 -2.65 8.45
CA SER A 84 4.78 -4.00 8.97
C SER A 84 4.18 -3.98 10.37
N GLN A 85 3.31 -4.96 10.67
CA GLN A 85 2.71 -5.14 12.00
C GLN A 85 3.63 -5.87 12.99
N ALA A 86 4.69 -6.50 12.49
CA ALA A 86 5.71 -7.16 13.31
C ALA A 86 7.03 -7.24 12.54
N LYS A 87 8.11 -7.59 13.25
CA LYS A 87 9.39 -7.91 12.61
C LYS A 87 9.23 -9.04 11.59
N THR A 88 9.48 -8.74 10.32
CA THR A 88 9.16 -9.61 9.18
C THR A 88 10.38 -9.78 8.29
N ARG A 89 10.67 -11.02 7.90
CA ARG A 89 11.82 -11.35 7.05
C ARG A 89 11.42 -11.36 5.58
N PHE A 90 12.29 -10.77 4.79
CA PHE A 90 12.27 -10.78 3.34
C PHE A 90 13.59 -11.32 2.79
N ILE A 91 13.52 -11.82 1.56
CA ILE A 91 14.65 -12.06 0.69
C ILE A 91 14.68 -10.98 -0.37
N VAL A 92 15.84 -10.34 -0.53
CA VAL A 92 16.12 -9.43 -1.64
C VAL A 92 17.01 -10.17 -2.62
N SER A 93 16.63 -10.16 -3.90
CA SER A 93 17.46 -10.64 -5.00
C SER A 93 17.79 -9.45 -5.90
N VAL A 94 19.07 -9.07 -5.99
CA VAL A 94 19.58 -8.04 -6.89
C VAL A 94 20.39 -8.73 -7.99
N ASP A 95 19.88 -8.73 -9.22
CA ASP A 95 20.48 -9.42 -10.38
C ASP A 95 20.80 -10.90 -10.09
N GLY A 96 19.93 -11.56 -9.32
CA GLY A 96 20.09 -12.96 -8.91
C GLY A 96 20.91 -13.18 -7.63
N ASN A 97 21.59 -12.15 -7.12
CA ASN A 97 22.32 -12.23 -5.86
C ASN A 97 21.36 -12.06 -4.67
N ILE A 98 21.28 -13.07 -3.81
CA ILE A 98 20.31 -13.17 -2.73
C ILE A 98 20.88 -12.68 -1.40
N SER A 99 20.11 -11.85 -0.68
CA SER A 99 20.41 -11.42 0.68
C SER A 99 19.14 -11.38 1.54
N ASN A 100 19.32 -11.32 2.87
CA ASN A 100 18.22 -11.14 3.81
C ASN A 100 17.95 -9.66 4.06
N LEU A 101 16.68 -9.32 4.20
CA LEU A 101 16.23 -8.02 4.68
C LEU A 101 15.23 -8.24 5.82
N TRP A 102 15.49 -7.62 6.97
CA TRP A 102 14.57 -7.61 8.08
C TRP A 102 13.83 -6.28 8.11
N ILE A 103 12.52 -6.37 8.01
CA ILE A 103 11.59 -5.25 8.18
C ILE A 103 11.19 -5.23 9.65
N GLU A 104 11.35 -4.07 10.28
CA GLU A 104 10.94 -3.86 11.67
C GLU A 104 9.46 -3.48 11.73
N GLU A 105 8.86 -3.58 12.92
CA GLU A 105 7.50 -3.09 13.14
C GLU A 105 7.40 -1.58 12.88
N GLY A 106 6.28 -1.15 12.32
CA GLY A 106 6.04 0.24 11.91
C GLY A 106 6.37 0.48 10.44
N THR A 107 6.50 1.75 10.07
CA THR A 107 6.73 2.20 8.69
C THR A 107 8.13 2.77 8.54
N HIS A 108 8.95 2.16 7.68
CA HIS A 108 10.33 2.57 7.47
C HIS A 108 10.74 2.45 5.99
N ALA A 109 11.78 3.20 5.60
CA ALA A 109 12.42 3.05 4.30
C ALA A 109 13.59 2.07 4.40
N TYR A 110 13.67 1.14 3.45
CA TYR A 110 14.69 0.10 3.40
C TYR A 110 15.50 0.17 2.12
N PRO A 111 16.84 0.25 2.18
CA PRO A 111 17.67 0.08 1.01
C PRO A 111 17.55 -1.37 0.50
N LEU A 112 17.32 -1.51 -0.80
CA LEU A 112 17.32 -2.79 -1.51
C LEU A 112 18.62 -3.02 -2.28
N ALA A 113 19.23 -1.93 -2.75
CA ALA A 113 20.53 -1.90 -3.39
C ALA A 113 21.23 -0.56 -3.08
N SER A 114 22.55 -0.58 -2.93
CA SER A 114 23.35 0.63 -2.68
C SER A 114 24.77 0.43 -3.20
N ASN A 115 25.35 1.49 -3.78
CA ASN A 115 26.72 1.49 -4.31
C ASN A 115 27.00 0.36 -5.32
N ILE A 116 26.01 0.04 -6.16
CA ILE A 116 26.19 -0.89 -7.28
C ILE A 116 26.54 -0.13 -8.56
N ALA A 117 26.98 -0.85 -9.60
CA ALA A 117 27.33 -0.23 -10.89
C ALA A 117 26.17 0.61 -11.43
N ASN A 118 26.44 1.70 -12.15
CA ASN A 118 25.37 2.46 -12.81
C ASN A 118 24.92 1.74 -14.09
N ALA A 119 23.98 0.81 -13.94
CA ALA A 119 23.49 -0.04 -15.02
C ALA A 119 21.99 -0.32 -14.86
N GLU A 120 21.43 -1.17 -15.74
CA GLU A 120 20.11 -1.75 -15.51
C GLU A 120 20.21 -2.90 -14.52
N HIS A 121 19.30 -2.90 -13.55
CA HIS A 121 19.22 -3.89 -12.49
C HIS A 121 17.80 -4.44 -12.37
N THR A 122 17.69 -5.70 -11.98
CA THR A 122 16.43 -6.34 -11.61
C THR A 122 16.44 -6.66 -10.12
N ILE A 123 15.42 -6.16 -9.40
CA ILE A 123 15.23 -6.45 -7.99
C ILE A 123 13.96 -7.26 -7.81
N ARG A 124 14.06 -8.33 -7.00
CA ARG A 124 12.91 -9.04 -6.45
C ARG A 124 12.98 -9.02 -4.93
N LEU A 125 11.92 -8.53 -4.30
CA LEU A 125 11.75 -8.52 -2.84
C LEU A 125 10.62 -9.49 -2.49
N THR A 126 10.95 -10.59 -1.81
CA THR A 126 10.00 -11.68 -1.49
C THR A 126 9.85 -11.83 0.02
N ARG A 127 8.63 -11.79 0.53
CA ARG A 127 8.34 -12.11 1.93
C ARG A 127 8.55 -13.60 2.17
N VAL A 128 9.30 -13.94 3.21
CA VAL A 128 9.49 -15.35 3.61
C VAL A 128 8.88 -15.67 4.96
N SER A 129 8.58 -14.66 5.80
CA SER A 129 7.82 -14.87 7.03
C SER A 129 6.36 -15.25 6.75
N GLU A 130 5.85 -16.17 7.56
CA GLU A 130 4.47 -16.66 7.52
C GLU A 130 3.42 -15.58 7.81
N SER A 131 2.17 -15.86 7.43
CA SER A 131 1.03 -14.95 7.65
C SER A 131 0.79 -14.59 9.12
N SER A 132 1.25 -15.43 10.06
CA SER A 132 1.18 -15.17 11.50
C SER A 132 1.99 -13.94 11.94
N ALA A 133 2.97 -13.48 11.14
CA ALA A 133 3.69 -12.23 11.37
C ALA A 133 2.86 -10.97 11.03
N GLY A 134 1.58 -11.13 10.65
CA GLY A 134 0.67 -10.03 10.38
C GLY A 134 0.83 -9.44 8.98
N THR A 135 0.15 -8.31 8.77
CA THR A 135 0.05 -7.62 7.49
C THR A 135 1.29 -6.77 7.22
N THR A 136 1.85 -6.91 6.03
CA THR A 136 2.84 -6.00 5.47
C THR A 136 2.19 -5.14 4.38
N ARG A 137 2.68 -3.91 4.22
CA ARG A 137 2.22 -2.97 3.20
C ARG A 137 3.42 -2.36 2.48
N PHE A 138 3.40 -2.37 1.16
CA PHE A 138 4.25 -1.46 0.38
C PHE A 138 3.56 -0.10 0.32
N MET A 139 4.17 0.89 0.94
CA MET A 139 3.59 2.24 1.11
C MET A 139 3.88 3.15 -0.08
N SER A 140 4.92 2.81 -0.86
CA SER A 140 5.36 3.55 -2.04
C SER A 140 5.74 2.59 -3.15
N ASP A 141 5.79 3.09 -4.38
CA ASP A 141 6.59 2.47 -5.43
C ASP A 141 8.10 2.50 -5.03
N PRO A 142 8.96 1.68 -5.66
CA PRO A 142 10.40 1.73 -5.40
C PRO A 142 10.99 3.10 -5.74
N ILE A 143 11.86 3.59 -4.86
CA ILE A 143 12.55 4.87 -5.02
C ILE A 143 13.95 4.56 -5.54
N VAL A 144 14.35 5.19 -6.64
CA VAL A 144 15.63 4.97 -7.30
C VAL A 144 16.30 6.31 -7.61
N ASP A 145 17.62 6.31 -7.75
CA ASP A 145 18.40 7.49 -8.13
C ASP A 145 18.34 7.81 -9.63
N GLY A 146 18.02 6.82 -10.47
CA GLY A 146 17.79 7.01 -11.89
C GLY A 146 16.32 6.82 -12.27
N ALA A 147 16.03 5.82 -13.10
CA ALA A 147 14.69 5.60 -13.65
C ALA A 147 14.18 4.20 -13.37
N LEU A 148 12.92 4.09 -12.94
CA LEU A 148 12.19 2.82 -12.99
C LEU A 148 11.93 2.44 -14.45
N LEU A 149 12.05 1.15 -14.74
CA LEU A 149 11.84 0.58 -16.06
C LEU A 149 10.65 -0.37 -16.01
N THR A 150 10.10 -0.71 -17.18
CA THR A 150 9.06 -1.74 -17.27
C THR A 150 9.54 -3.05 -16.66
N PRO A 151 8.77 -3.70 -15.77
CA PRO A 151 9.19 -4.96 -15.16
C PRO A 151 9.35 -6.08 -16.21
N PRO A 152 10.08 -7.16 -15.90
CA PRO A 152 10.22 -8.29 -16.83
C PRO A 152 8.85 -8.91 -17.15
N PRO A 153 8.66 -9.44 -18.37
CA PRO A 153 7.43 -10.12 -18.75
C PRO A 153 7.03 -11.17 -17.71
N ALA A 154 5.73 -11.21 -17.36
CA ALA A 154 5.22 -12.22 -16.45
C ALA A 154 5.39 -13.62 -17.05
N PRO A 155 5.77 -14.63 -16.23
CA PRO A 155 5.71 -16.01 -16.67
C PRO A 155 4.29 -16.38 -17.13
N GLN A 156 4.21 -17.16 -18.22
CA GLN A 156 2.91 -17.61 -18.78
C GLN A 156 2.17 -18.54 -17.82
N ARG A 157 2.91 -19.36 -17.07
CA ARG A 157 2.35 -20.30 -16.10
C ARG A 157 2.17 -19.64 -14.74
N ARG A 158 1.03 -19.88 -14.10
CA ARG A 158 0.71 -19.43 -12.75
C ARG A 158 0.33 -20.65 -11.90
N LEU A 159 0.84 -20.71 -10.68
CA LEU A 159 0.57 -21.78 -9.73
C LEU A 159 0.01 -21.19 -8.44
N LEU A 160 -0.93 -21.90 -7.81
CA LEU A 160 -1.38 -21.66 -6.45
C LEU A 160 -1.02 -22.90 -5.63
N VAL A 161 -0.29 -22.69 -4.55
CA VAL A 161 0.05 -23.74 -3.58
C VAL A 161 -0.74 -23.47 -2.31
N ILE A 162 -1.35 -24.51 -1.74
CA ILE A 162 -2.16 -24.45 -0.51
C ILE A 162 -1.60 -25.51 0.44
N GLY A 163 -1.29 -25.13 1.67
CA GLY A 163 -0.71 -25.99 2.70
C GLY A 163 -0.47 -25.24 4.01
#